data_AF-A0A935FHP4-F1
#
_entry.id   AF-A0A935FHP4-F1
#
_cell.length_a   1.000
_cell.length_b   1.000
_cell.length_c   1.000
_cell.angle_alpha   90.00
_cell.angle_beta   90.00
_cell.angle_gamma   90.00
#
_symmetry.space_group_name_H-M   'P 1'
#
loop_
_entity.id
_entity.type
_entity.pdbx_description
1 polymer ?
#
loop_
_entity_poly.entity_id
_entity_poly.type
_entity_poly.pdbx_seq_one_letter_code
_entity_poly.pdbx_strand_id
1 'polypeptide(L)' 'MTEYIIIVALIAIFAIGTITLFGDNIKALFAAASDVLSGEQNVTVQTQKSSAKHTQTGTLKDFTKNIAGKGK' A
#
# COMPACT_ATOMS: atom_id res chain seq x y z
N MET A 1 -1.38 -20.36 -26.08
CA MET A 1 -2.17 -19.13 -25.86
C MET A 1 -2.61 -18.98 -24.40
N THR A 2 -3.27 -19.99 -23.82
CA THR A 2 -3.80 -19.93 -22.44
C THR A 2 -2.73 -19.81 -21.35
N GLU A 3 -1.58 -20.47 -21.45
CA GLU A 3 -0.50 -20.32 -20.45
C GLU A 3 0.00 -18.88 -20.31
N TYR A 4 0.14 -18.16 -21.42
CA TYR A 4 0.55 -16.75 -21.39
C TYR A 4 -0.49 -15.89 -20.69
N ILE A 5 -1.78 -16.16 -20.88
CA ILE A 5 -2.87 -15.45 -20.21
C ILE A 5 -2.81 -15.67 -18.69
N ILE A 6 -2.53 -16.91 -18.26
CA ILE A 6 -2.42 -17.25 -16.84
C ILE A 6 -1.21 -16.52 -16.21
N ILE A 7 -0.05 -16.51 -16.87
CA ILE A 7 1.14 -15.84 -16.36
C ILE A 7 0.90 -14.32 -16.20
N VAL A 8 0.30 -13.68 -17.20
CA VAL A 8 -0.04 -12.25 -17.14
C VAL A 8 -1.00 -11.97 -15.99
N ALA A 9 -2.01 -12.82 -15.78
CA ALA A 9 -2.96 -12.68 -14.68
C ALA A 9 -2.26 -12.75 -13.30
N LEU A 10 -1.29 -13.67 -13.14
CA LEU A 10 -0.53 -13.80 -11.88
C LEU A 10 0.34 -12.56 -11.61
N ILE A 11 1.04 -12.06 -12.63
CA ILE A 11 1.87 -10.85 -12.51
C ILE A 11 1.00 -9.63 -12.17
N ALA A 12 -0.17 -9.50 -12.80
CA ALA A 12 -1.08 -8.39 -12.54
C ALA A 12 -1.54 -8.34 -11.08
N ILE A 13 -1.92 -9.49 -10.51
CA ILE A 13 -2.33 -9.58 -9.09
C ILE A 13 -1.15 -9.21 -8.18
N PHE A 14 0.05 -9.71 -8.48
CA PHE A 14 1.25 -9.41 -7.70
C PHE A 14 1.64 -7.93 -7.76
N ALA A 15 1.55 -7.31 -8.94
CA ALA A 15 1.84 -5.89 -9.14
C ALA A 15 0.90 -5.00 -8.31
N ILE A 16 -0.41 -5.30 -8.33
CA ILE A 16 -1.38 -4.55 -7.51
C ILE A 16 -1.02 -4.65 -6.02
N GLY A 17 -0.73 -5.86 -5.53
CA GLY A 17 -0.40 -6.06 -4.11
C GLY A 17 0.90 -5.37 -3.69
N THR A 18 1.96 -5.49 -4.48
CA THR A 18 3.27 -4.91 -4.15
C THR A 18 3.29 -3.39 -4.26
N ILE A 19 2.69 -2.82 -5.31
CA ILE A 19 2.62 -1.36 -5.49
C ILE A 19 1.76 -0.72 -4.39
N THR A 20 0.65 -1.37 -4.01
CA THR A 20 -0.22 -0.86 -2.94
C THR A 20 0.50 -0.89 -1.58
N LEU A 21 1.24 -1.96 -1.30
CA LEU A 21 1.88 -2.14 0.01
C LEU A 21 3.18 -1.33 0.17
N PHE A 22 3.96 -1.20 -0.91
CA PHE A 22 5.31 -0.65 -0.84
C PHE A 22 5.52 0.61 -1.70
N GLY A 23 4.59 0.94 -2.60
CA GLY A 23 4.77 2.02 -3.58
C GLY A 23 5.05 3.38 -2.94
N ASP A 24 4.32 3.74 -1.89
CA ASP A 24 4.51 5.01 -1.18
C ASP A 24 5.90 5.11 -0.54
N ASN A 25 6.38 4.02 0.05
CA ASN A 25 7.71 3.97 0.65
C ASN A 25 8.82 4.04 -0.40
N ILE A 26 8.69 3.28 -1.50
CA ILE A 26 9.65 3.32 -2.60
C ILE A 26 9.72 4.72 -3.20
N LYS A 27 8.57 5.36 -3.44
CA LYS A 27 8.49 6.74 -3.94
C LYS A 27 9.16 7.73 -2.97
N ALA A 28 8.90 7.63 -1.67
CA ALA A 28 9.49 8.51 -0.67
C ALA A 28 11.03 8.36 -0.60
N LEU A 29 11.54 7.13 -0.68
CA LEU A 29 12.97 6.87 -0.74
C LEU A 29 13.62 7.46 -2.00
N PHE A 30 12.96 7.30 -3.15
CA PHE A 30 13.49 7.81 -4.41
C PHE A 30 13.47 9.34 -4.48
N ALA A 31 12.41 9.96 -3.96
CA ALA A 31 12.32 11.42 -3.83
C ALA A 31 13.44 11.94 -2.91
N ALA A 32 13.64 11.32 -1.75
CA ALA A 32 14.72 11.70 -0.85
C ALA A 32 16.11 11.52 -1.49
N ALA A 33 16.32 10.45 -2.25
CA ALA A 33 17.57 10.24 -2.99
C ALA A 33 17.79 11.34 -4.03
N SER A 34 16.73 11.79 -4.71
CA SER A 34 16.80 12.93 -5.63
C SER A 34 17.13 14.24 -4.92
N ASP A 35 16.53 14.50 -3.76
CA ASP A 35 16.78 15.72 -2.98
C ASP A 35 18.24 15.76 -2.50
N VAL A 36 18.74 14.65 -1.95
CA VAL A 36 20.16 14.53 -1.56
C VAL A 36 21.09 14.73 -2.76
N LEU A 37 20.75 14.14 -3.91
CA LEU A 37 21.54 14.31 -5.14
C LEU A 37 21.51 15.76 -5.66
N SER A 38 20.42 16.48 -5.42
CA SER A 38 20.29 17.91 -5.78
C SER A 38 21.06 18.85 -4.84
N GLY A 39 21.63 18.33 -3.75
CA GLY A 39 22.47 19.10 -2.81
C GLY A 39 21.81 19.41 -1.47
N GLU A 40 20.61 18.90 -1.20
CA GLU A 40 19.98 19.04 0.12
C GLU A 40 20.76 18.24 1.18
N GLN A 41 21.20 18.93 2.23
CA GLN A 41 22.04 18.34 3.28
C GLN A 41 21.23 17.64 4.38
N ASN A 42 19.95 17.99 4.55
CA ASN A 42 19.12 17.42 5.60
C ASN A 42 17.78 16.91 5.07
N VAL A 43 17.82 15.72 4.47
CA VAL A 43 16.63 15.05 3.93
C VAL A 43 16.14 14.01 4.92
N THR A 44 14.92 14.20 5.45
CA THR A 44 14.26 13.21 6.32
C THR A 44 13.33 12.33 5.51
N VAL A 45 13.61 11.04 5.45
CA VAL A 45 12.76 10.07 4.75
C VAL A 45 11.58 9.67 5.64
N GLN A 46 10.40 10.21 5.35
CA GLN A 46 9.16 9.80 6.03
C GLN A 46 8.58 8.56 5.34
N THR A 47 9.00 7.38 5.80
CA THR A 47 8.38 6.11 5.42
C THR A 47 7.16 5.83 6.29
N GLN A 48 6.11 5.31 5.67
CA GLN A 48 4.96 4.80 6.42
C GLN A 48 5.22 3.33 6.74
N LYS A 49 5.23 2.99 8.04
CA LYS A 49 5.10 1.58 8.45
C LYS A 49 3.77 1.08 7.91
N SER A 50 3.74 -0.12 7.34
CA SER A 50 2.49 -0.78 6.98
C SER A 50 1.57 -0.76 8.20
N SER A 51 0.55 0.08 8.14
CA SER A 51 -0.29 0.33 9.29
C SER A 51 -1.10 -0.93 9.55
N ALA A 52 -1.13 -1.39 10.80
CA ALA A 52 -2.04 -2.45 11.22
C ALA A 52 -3.52 -2.13 10.88
N LYS A 53 -3.82 -0.86 10.55
CA LYS A 53 -5.13 -0.39 10.10
C LYS A 53 -5.47 -0.84 8.66
N HIS A 54 -4.49 -1.15 7.82
CA HIS A 54 -4.73 -1.75 6.50
C HIS A 54 -4.93 -3.28 6.58
N THR A 55 -4.36 -3.92 7.61
CA THR A 55 -4.63 -5.31 8.00
C THR A 55 -5.80 -5.47 8.99
N GLN A 56 -6.39 -4.37 9.46
CA GLN A 56 -7.73 -4.38 10.06
C GLN A 56 -8.74 -4.63 8.94
N THR A 57 -8.76 -5.87 8.43
CA THR A 57 -9.92 -6.42 7.75
C THR A 57 -11.10 -6.17 8.68
N GLY A 58 -12.00 -5.27 8.29
CA GLY A 58 -13.28 -5.12 8.97
C GLY A 58 -13.91 -6.51 8.99
N THR A 59 -13.94 -7.12 10.16
CA THR A 59 -14.52 -8.44 10.31
C THR A 59 -16.03 -8.31 10.10
N LEU A 60 -16.72 -9.41 9.81
CA LEU A 60 -18.20 -9.37 9.72
C LEU A 60 -18.83 -8.76 10.99
N LYS A 61 -18.16 -8.86 12.14
CA LYS A 61 -18.58 -8.23 13.40
C LYS A 61 -18.50 -6.70 13.37
N ASP A 62 -17.52 -6.13 12.67
CA ASP A 62 -17.39 -4.68 12.51
C ASP A 62 -18.47 -4.12 11.58
N PHE A 63 -18.86 -4.91 10.58
CA PHE A 63 -19.99 -4.58 9.70
C PHE A 63 -21.32 -4.59 10.46
N THR A 64 -21.60 -5.64 11.26
CA THR A 64 -22.85 -5.70 12.04
C THR A 64 -22.91 -4.64 13.14
N LYS A 65 -21.77 -4.28 13.75
CA LYS A 65 -21.69 -3.18 14.73
C LYS A 65 -21.99 -1.82 14.11
N ASN A 66 -21.53 -1.56 12.88
CA ASN A 66 -21.81 -0.31 12.17
C ASN A 66 -23.30 -0.15 11.83
N ILE A 67 -23.96 -1.25 11.46
CA ILE A 67 -25.41 -1.26 11.18
C ILE A 67 -26.22 -1.10 12.49
N ALA A 68 -25.83 -1.79 13.57
CA ALA A 68 -26.53 -1.69 14.85
C ALA A 68 -26.40 -0.32 15.53
N GLY A 69 -25.30 0.41 15.28
CA GLY A 69 -25.07 1.75 15.84
C GLY A 69 -25.83 2.88 15.14
N LYS A 70 -26.41 2.64 13.96
CA LYS A 70 -27.09 3.66 13.14
C LYS A 70 -28.60 3.79 13.42
N GLY A 71 -29.09 3.11 14.47
CA GLY A 71 -30.50 3.07 14.87
C GLY A 71 -30.83 3.85 16.16
N LYS A 72 -30.05 4.86 16.52
CA LYS A 72 -30.30 5.76 17.65
C LYS A 72 -30.28 7.21 17.16
#